data_AF-A0A955CLU4-F1
#
_entry.id   AF-A0A955CLU4-F1
#
_cell.length_a   1.000
_cell.length_b   1.000
_cell.length_c   1.000
_cell.angle_alpha   90.00
_cell.angle_beta   90.00
_cell.angle_gamma   90.00
#
_symmetry.space_group_name_H-M   'P 1'
#
loop_
_entity.id
_entity.type
_entity.pdbx_description
1 polymer ?
#
loop_
_entity_poly.entity_id
_entity_poly.type
_entity_poly.pdbx_seq_one_letter_code
_entity_poly.pdbx_strand_id
1 'polypeptide(L)'
;DHIEAKLVQTFGVPIDQLQLTYQDNEAALLASPTEGWAVDVQPIGSSDTMPMRITMYDARGNIRDETARVGVRILRQVVRTTRALRRGDTLEREDYETDAAWLAPDVPFIEPTAVGAIRLRRNIGAGEMLTTAHAEQAEVIKRGDVVSVHVISGTIVMRSPARALASGRVGDTIEFEPLQGEGRFMAQVKAPGRAVVVTGATTLTGANG
;
A
#
# COMPACT_ATOMS: atom_id res chain seq x y z
N ASP A 1 0.86 -23.61 15.06
CA ASP A 1 1.87 -22.56 14.84
C ASP A 1 1.27 -21.17 14.86
N HIS A 2 1.81 -20.28 15.69
CA HIS A 2 1.23 -18.95 15.92
C HIS A 2 1.74 -17.89 14.93
N ILE A 3 2.90 -18.11 14.30
CA ILE A 3 3.53 -17.14 13.38
C ILE A 3 2.75 -17.04 12.06
N GLU A 4 2.44 -18.16 11.40
CA GLU A 4 1.63 -18.15 10.17
C GLU A 4 0.23 -17.58 10.40
N ALA A 5 -0.43 -17.98 11.49
CA ALA A 5 -1.74 -17.44 11.86
C ALA A 5 -1.68 -15.92 12.09
N LYS A 6 -0.58 -15.39 12.62
CA LYS A 6 -0.34 -13.95 12.77
C LYS A 6 -0.05 -13.27 11.45
N LEU A 7 0.70 -13.88 10.54
CA LEU A 7 0.87 -13.36 9.18
C LEU A 7 -0.48 -13.20 8.47
N VAL A 8 -1.35 -14.22 8.52
CA VAL A 8 -2.71 -14.14 7.94
C VAL A 8 -3.51 -13.00 8.58
N GLN A 9 -3.49 -12.90 9.91
CA GLN A 9 -4.18 -11.83 10.65
C GLN A 9 -3.66 -10.43 10.26
N THR A 10 -2.34 -10.29 10.06
CA THR A 10 -1.69 -9.03 9.70
C THR A 10 -2.10 -8.51 8.33
N PHE A 11 -2.31 -9.39 7.33
CA PHE A 11 -2.77 -8.95 6.01
C PHE A 11 -4.27 -8.68 5.94
N GLY A 12 -5.07 -9.24 6.86
CA GLY A 12 -6.52 -9.01 6.89
C GLY A 12 -7.26 -9.56 5.67
N VAL A 13 -6.69 -10.57 5.01
CA VAL A 13 -7.24 -11.24 3.82
C VAL A 13 -7.57 -12.70 4.16
N PRO A 14 -8.64 -13.29 3.59
CA PRO A 14 -8.91 -14.72 3.70
C PRO A 14 -7.69 -15.58 3.32
N ILE A 15 -7.49 -16.70 4.02
CA ILE A 15 -6.33 -17.57 3.82
C ILE A 15 -6.27 -18.20 2.42
N ASP A 16 -7.42 -18.42 1.79
CA ASP A 16 -7.54 -18.90 0.40
C ASP A 16 -7.18 -17.81 -0.64
N GLN A 17 -7.05 -16.56 -0.21
CA GLN A 17 -6.64 -15.41 -1.02
C GLN A 17 -5.25 -14.88 -0.64
N LEU A 18 -4.51 -15.61 0.19
CA LEU A 18 -3.17 -15.26 0.63
C LEU A 18 -2.19 -16.39 0.31
N GLN A 19 -1.16 -16.07 -0.47
CA GLN A 19 -0.03 -16.93 -0.75
C GLN A 19 1.19 -16.39 -0.02
N LEU A 20 1.74 -17.22 0.86
CA LEU A 20 3.00 -16.95 1.56
C LEU A 20 4.05 -17.92 1.04
N THR A 21 5.20 -17.39 0.65
CA THR A 21 6.37 -18.19 0.25
C THR A 21 7.54 -17.84 1.17
N TYR A 22 8.25 -18.86 1.63
CA TYR A 22 9.36 -18.71 2.56
C TYR A 22 10.66 -19.14 1.87
N GLN A 23 11.78 -18.51 2.25
CA GLN A 23 13.10 -18.99 1.84
C GLN A 23 13.52 -20.13 2.78
N ASP A 24 14.31 -21.09 2.29
CA ASP A 24 14.69 -22.29 3.05
C ASP A 24 15.43 -21.97 4.37
N ASN A 25 16.15 -20.85 4.40
CA ASN A 25 16.84 -20.35 5.60
C ASN A 25 15.89 -19.78 6.67
N GLU A 26 14.65 -19.45 6.31
CA GLU A 26 13.63 -18.91 7.22
C GLU A 26 12.75 -20.02 7.84
N ALA A 27 12.76 -21.22 7.26
CA ALA A 27 11.90 -22.33 7.67
C ALA A 27 12.13 -22.75 9.14
N ALA A 28 13.38 -22.67 9.63
CA ALA A 28 13.71 -22.99 11.01
C ALA A 28 13.13 -21.98 12.02
N LEU A 29 13.11 -20.70 11.66
CA LEU A 29 12.49 -19.64 12.48
C LEU A 29 10.98 -19.82 12.50
N LEU A 30 10.36 -20.08 11.35
CA LEU A 30 8.92 -20.26 11.24
C LEU A 30 8.41 -21.51 11.95
N ALA A 31 9.22 -22.57 11.98
CA ALA A 31 8.95 -23.81 12.70
C ALA A 31 9.35 -23.76 14.20
N SER A 32 9.88 -22.62 14.68
CA SER A 32 10.29 -22.50 16.07
C SER A 32 9.09 -22.64 17.01
N PRO A 33 9.16 -23.50 18.04
CA PRO A 33 8.06 -23.67 18.99
C PRO A 33 7.70 -22.33 19.63
N THR A 34 6.44 -21.91 19.48
CA THR A 34 5.92 -20.68 20.07
C THR A 34 5.19 -20.94 21.39
N GLU A 35 5.26 -22.16 21.93
CA GLU A 35 4.57 -22.52 23.18
C GLU A 35 5.16 -21.73 24.36
N GLY A 36 4.30 -21.02 25.10
CA GLY A 36 4.73 -20.12 26.17
C GLY A 36 5.26 -18.75 25.71
N TRP A 37 5.21 -18.48 24.40
CA TRP A 37 5.60 -17.19 23.81
C TRP A 37 4.38 -16.46 23.23
N ALA A 38 4.21 -15.18 23.58
CA ALA A 38 3.36 -14.27 22.83
C ALA A 38 4.13 -13.80 21.58
N VAL A 39 3.48 -13.85 20.41
CA VAL A 39 4.11 -13.55 19.12
C VAL A 39 3.44 -12.32 18.51
N ASP A 40 4.25 -11.33 18.16
CA ASP A 40 3.87 -10.15 17.37
C ASP A 40 4.59 -10.19 16.01
N VAL A 41 3.87 -9.89 14.93
CA VAL A 41 4.41 -9.94 13.56
C VAL A 41 4.05 -8.65 12.82
N GLN A 42 5.08 -7.91 12.40
CA GLN A 42 4.92 -6.62 11.74
C GLN A 42 5.66 -6.57 10.40
N PRO A 43 5.02 -6.11 9.32
CA PRO A 43 5.71 -5.88 8.05
C PRO A 43 6.61 -4.63 8.17
N ILE A 44 7.84 -4.72 7.66
CA ILE A 44 8.82 -3.61 7.64
C ILE A 44 8.82 -2.91 6.26
N GLY A 45 7.96 -3.31 5.32
CA GLY A 45 7.85 -2.74 3.97
C GLY A 45 6.61 -3.24 3.23
N SER A 46 6.54 -3.07 1.91
CA SER A 46 5.38 -3.51 1.10
C SER A 46 5.73 -4.25 -0.20
N SER A 47 6.94 -4.79 -0.37
CA SER A 47 7.42 -5.46 -1.60
C SER A 47 6.97 -6.92 -1.79
N ASP A 48 7.17 -7.50 -2.99
CA ASP A 48 6.91 -8.93 -3.32
C ASP A 48 7.62 -9.90 -2.37
N THR A 49 8.83 -9.56 -1.90
CA THR A 49 9.48 -10.20 -0.75
C THR A 49 9.60 -9.20 0.37
N MET A 50 8.81 -9.38 1.43
CA MET A 50 8.64 -8.42 2.49
C MET A 50 9.37 -8.86 3.76
N PRO A 51 10.27 -8.04 4.32
CA PRO A 51 10.83 -8.31 5.63
C PRO A 51 9.75 -8.17 6.71
N MET A 52 9.59 -9.22 7.51
CA MET A 52 8.68 -9.30 8.65
C MET A 52 9.50 -9.25 9.92
N ARG A 53 9.18 -8.33 10.82
CA ARG A 53 9.67 -8.36 12.19
C ARG A 53 8.83 -9.34 12.99
N ILE A 54 9.46 -10.33 13.58
CA ILE A 54 8.83 -11.32 14.45
C ILE A 54 9.38 -11.09 15.85
N THR A 55 8.53 -10.57 16.74
CA THR A 55 8.88 -10.35 18.14
C THR A 55 8.18 -11.38 19.00
N MET A 56 8.94 -12.14 19.78
CA MET A 56 8.43 -13.15 20.69
C MET A 56 8.73 -12.74 22.13
N TYR A 57 7.72 -12.83 22.99
CA TYR A 57 7.79 -12.52 24.42
C TYR A 57 7.47 -13.75 25.24
N ASP A 58 8.37 -14.19 26.13
CA ASP A 58 8.04 -15.26 27.07
C ASP A 58 7.35 -14.73 28.33
N ALA A 59 6.84 -15.64 29.16
CA ALA A 59 6.18 -15.30 30.43
C ALA A 59 7.11 -14.60 31.46
N ARG A 60 8.43 -14.58 31.23
CA ARG A 60 9.43 -13.94 32.09
C ARG A 60 9.85 -12.57 31.54
N GLY A 61 9.30 -12.14 30.40
CA GLY A 61 9.63 -10.88 29.75
C GLY A 61 10.90 -10.93 28.90
N ASN A 62 11.44 -12.12 28.59
CA ASN A 62 12.51 -12.24 27.61
C ASN A 62 11.95 -11.95 26.21
N ILE A 63 12.74 -11.23 25.41
CA ILE A 63 12.38 -10.81 24.07
C ILE A 63 13.31 -11.51 23.08
N ARG A 64 12.73 -12.11 22.04
CA ARG A 64 13.44 -12.48 20.81
C ARG A 64 12.89 -11.64 19.68
N ASP A 65 13.78 -11.01 18.94
CA ASP A 65 13.44 -10.15 17.81
C ASP A 65 14.20 -10.64 16.60
N GLU A 66 13.45 -11.20 15.66
CA GLU A 66 14.00 -11.80 14.45
C GLU A 66 13.35 -11.17 13.22
N THR A 67 14.06 -11.20 12.09
CA THR A 67 13.53 -10.73 10.82
C THR A 67 13.46 -11.89 9.85
N ALA A 68 12.27 -12.14 9.30
CA ALA A 68 12.07 -13.15 8.28
C ALA A 68 11.68 -12.52 6.95
N ARG A 69 12.26 -12.97 5.84
CA ARG A 69 11.79 -12.58 4.50
C ARG A 69 10.64 -13.46 4.06
N VAL A 70 9.47 -12.87 3.88
CA VAL A 70 8.27 -13.58 3.45
C VAL A 70 7.84 -13.04 2.09
N GLY A 71 7.77 -13.90 1.09
CA GLY A 71 7.12 -13.58 -0.17
C GLY A 71 5.61 -13.55 0.02
N VAL A 72 4.95 -12.48 -0.41
CA VAL A 72 3.52 -12.27 -0.16
C VAL A 72 2.81 -12.00 -1.48
N ARG A 73 1.82 -12.83 -1.79
CA ARG A 73 0.89 -12.57 -2.90
C ARG A 73 -0.54 -12.65 -2.42
N ILE A 74 -1.35 -11.72 -2.89
CA ILE A 74 -2.75 -11.58 -2.54
C ILE A 74 -3.58 -11.78 -3.80
N LEU A 75 -4.59 -12.63 -3.73
CA LEU A 75 -5.55 -12.82 -4.83
C LEU A 75 -6.44 -11.58 -4.92
N ARG A 76 -6.37 -10.86 -6.03
CA ARG A 76 -7.16 -9.65 -6.30
C ARG A 76 -8.02 -9.87 -7.54
N GLN A 77 -9.19 -9.25 -7.56
CA GLN A 77 -9.95 -9.07 -8.79
C GLN A 77 -9.35 -7.88 -9.53
N VAL A 78 -8.93 -8.10 -10.77
CA VAL A 78 -8.27 -7.11 -11.61
C VAL A 78 -9.01 -6.94 -12.91
N VAL A 79 -8.71 -5.86 -13.60
CA VAL A 79 -9.30 -5.51 -14.89
C VAL A 79 -8.29 -5.86 -15.97
N ARG A 80 -8.67 -6.70 -16.92
CA ARG A 80 -7.83 -7.09 -18.06
C ARG A 80 -8.48 -6.62 -19.35
N THR A 81 -7.68 -6.04 -20.24
CA THR A 81 -8.19 -5.56 -21.52
C THR A 81 -8.49 -6.72 -22.47
N THR A 82 -9.60 -6.66 -23.20
CA THR A 82 -10.01 -7.70 -24.17
C THR A 82 -9.43 -7.45 -25.57
N ARG A 83 -8.99 -6.21 -25.83
CA ARG A 83 -8.38 -5.78 -27.09
C ARG A 83 -7.29 -4.73 -26.83
N ALA A 84 -6.49 -4.43 -27.84
CA ALA A 84 -5.54 -3.34 -27.75
C ALA A 84 -6.27 -1.99 -27.71
N LEU A 85 -5.82 -1.11 -26.82
CA LEU A 85 -6.37 0.23 -26.59
C LEU A 85 -5.28 1.28 -26.75
N ARG A 86 -5.65 2.44 -27.29
CA ARG A 86 -4.72 3.54 -27.54
C ARG A 86 -4.80 4.60 -26.47
N ARG A 87 -3.70 5.34 -26.30
CA ARG A 87 -3.71 6.59 -25.54
C ARG A 87 -4.83 7.50 -26.06
N GLY A 88 -5.62 8.03 -25.14
CA GLY A 88 -6.73 8.94 -25.40
C GLY A 88 -8.08 8.25 -25.50
N ASP A 89 -8.12 6.92 -25.67
CA ASP A 89 -9.36 6.14 -25.68
C ASP A 89 -10.04 6.21 -24.31
N THR A 90 -11.36 6.30 -24.30
CA THR A 90 -12.16 6.11 -23.09
C THR A 90 -12.50 4.63 -23.00
N LEU A 91 -12.23 4.03 -21.84
CA LEU A 91 -12.48 2.63 -21.59
C LEU A 91 -13.99 2.39 -21.43
N GLU A 92 -14.53 1.49 -22.24
CA GLU A 92 -15.92 1.07 -22.15
C GLU A 92 -16.04 -0.33 -21.55
N ARG A 93 -17.26 -0.74 -21.17
CA ARG A 93 -17.49 -2.03 -20.51
C ARG A 93 -17.03 -3.22 -21.35
N GLU A 94 -17.09 -3.12 -22.67
CA GLU A 94 -16.68 -4.17 -23.61
C GLU A 94 -15.16 -4.30 -23.80
N ASP A 95 -14.41 -3.27 -23.41
CA ASP A 95 -12.96 -3.21 -23.58
C ASP A 95 -12.19 -3.99 -22.53
N TYR A 96 -12.90 -4.49 -21.50
CA TYR A 96 -12.29 -5.21 -20.41
C TYR A 96 -13.16 -6.33 -19.83
N GLU A 97 -12.48 -7.24 -19.17
CA GLU A 97 -13.04 -8.29 -18.35
C GLU A 97 -12.44 -8.24 -16.94
N THR A 98 -13.14 -8.87 -16.01
CA THR A 98 -12.62 -9.08 -14.65
C THR A 98 -11.92 -10.41 -14.60
N ASP A 99 -10.70 -10.42 -14.08
CA ASP A 99 -9.86 -11.61 -13.92
C ASP A 99 -9.32 -11.69 -12.49
N ALA A 100 -8.94 -12.88 -12.05
CA ALA A 100 -8.32 -13.09 -10.74
C ALA A 100 -6.81 -13.19 -10.89
N ALA A 101 -6.05 -12.36 -10.18
CA ALA A 101 -4.60 -12.35 -10.25
C ALA A 101 -3.94 -12.35 -8.87
N TRP A 102 -2.88 -13.14 -8.72
CA TRP A 102 -2.00 -13.10 -7.56
C TRP A 102 -1.03 -11.92 -7.69
N LEU A 103 -1.21 -10.90 -6.85
CA LEU A 103 -0.42 -9.68 -6.88
C LEU A 103 0.37 -9.49 -5.59
N ALA A 104 1.59 -8.96 -5.69
CA ALA A 104 2.27 -8.45 -4.51
C ALA A 104 1.53 -7.24 -3.92
N PRO A 105 1.62 -6.98 -2.61
CA PRO A 105 0.84 -5.92 -1.95
C PRO A 105 1.04 -4.50 -2.50
N ASP A 106 2.21 -4.20 -3.05
CA ASP A 106 2.57 -2.90 -3.64
C ASP A 106 2.20 -2.75 -5.13
N VAL A 107 1.81 -3.84 -5.81
CA VAL A 107 1.49 -3.77 -7.23
C VAL A 107 0.21 -2.94 -7.43
N PRO A 108 0.28 -1.81 -8.13
CA PRO A 108 -0.90 -0.98 -8.37
C PRO A 108 -1.83 -1.65 -9.37
N PHE A 109 -3.11 -1.71 -9.04
CA PHE A 109 -4.16 -2.26 -9.91
C PHE A 109 -5.42 -1.39 -9.85
N ILE A 110 -6.34 -1.61 -10.78
CA ILE A 110 -7.66 -0.97 -10.77
C ILE A 110 -8.70 -2.02 -10.36
N GLU A 111 -9.44 -1.71 -9.30
CA GLU A 111 -10.59 -2.52 -8.87
C GLU A 111 -11.69 -2.48 -9.95
N PRO A 112 -12.35 -3.61 -10.27
CA PRO A 112 -13.41 -3.65 -11.28
C PRO A 112 -14.55 -2.65 -11.04
N THR A 113 -14.85 -2.34 -9.77
CA THR A 113 -15.87 -1.36 -9.39
C THR A 113 -15.45 0.09 -9.61
N ALA A 114 -14.15 0.36 -9.75
CA ALA A 114 -13.58 1.69 -9.93
C ALA A 114 -13.31 2.05 -11.40
N VAL A 115 -13.66 1.17 -12.35
CA VAL A 115 -13.27 1.30 -13.75
C VAL A 115 -13.91 2.51 -14.43
N GLY A 116 -15.15 2.88 -14.09
CA GLY A 116 -15.81 4.11 -14.56
C GLY A 116 -15.57 4.48 -16.04
N ALA A 117 -15.66 5.77 -16.37
CA ALA A 117 -15.19 6.30 -17.65
C ALA A 117 -13.72 6.71 -17.53
N ILE A 118 -12.82 5.71 -17.44
CA ILE A 118 -11.37 5.96 -17.44
C ILE A 118 -10.94 6.31 -18.87
N ARG A 119 -10.32 7.47 -19.05
CA ARG A 119 -9.58 7.78 -20.26
C ARG A 119 -8.15 7.26 -20.16
N LEU A 120 -7.57 6.71 -21.22
CA LEU A 120 -6.24 6.13 -21.18
C LEU A 120 -5.16 7.17 -21.45
N ARG A 121 -4.07 7.16 -20.67
CA ARG A 121 -2.91 8.05 -20.90
C ARG A 121 -1.75 7.40 -21.66
N ARG A 122 -1.81 6.09 -21.90
CA ARG A 122 -0.81 5.30 -22.61
C ARG A 122 -1.47 4.10 -23.30
N ASN A 123 -0.81 3.56 -24.32
CA ASN A 123 -1.29 2.38 -25.05
C ASN A 123 -1.24 1.14 -24.15
N ILE A 124 -2.16 0.20 -24.38
CA ILE A 124 -2.28 -1.06 -23.64
C ILE A 124 -2.52 -2.18 -24.65
N GLY A 125 -1.79 -3.27 -24.51
CA GLY A 125 -1.94 -4.47 -25.34
C GLY A 125 -3.17 -5.28 -24.95
N ALA A 126 -3.70 -6.08 -25.87
CA ALA A 126 -4.79 -7.02 -25.55
C ALA A 126 -4.32 -8.04 -24.49
N GLY A 127 -5.19 -8.34 -23.53
CA GLY A 127 -4.89 -9.26 -22.43
C GLY A 127 -4.03 -8.65 -21.33
N GLU A 128 -3.67 -7.36 -21.38
CA GLU A 128 -2.89 -6.72 -20.33
C GLU A 128 -3.75 -6.26 -19.15
N MET A 129 -3.17 -6.34 -17.95
CA MET A 129 -3.80 -5.87 -16.71
C MET A 129 -3.79 -4.34 -16.66
N LEU A 130 -4.95 -3.76 -16.38
CA LEU A 130 -5.12 -2.34 -16.16
C LEU A 130 -4.55 -1.94 -14.79
N THR A 131 -3.69 -0.93 -14.79
CA THR A 131 -3.08 -0.36 -13.60
C THR A 131 -3.46 1.11 -13.49
N THR A 132 -3.40 1.68 -12.30
CA THR A 132 -3.68 3.12 -12.09
C THR A 132 -2.80 4.02 -12.96
N ALA A 133 -1.63 3.55 -13.36
CA ALA A 133 -0.77 4.29 -14.24
C ALA A 133 -1.25 4.23 -15.71
N HIS A 134 -2.13 3.33 -16.12
CA HIS A 134 -2.74 3.32 -17.47
C HIS A 134 -3.85 4.39 -17.63
N ALA A 135 -4.53 4.73 -16.53
CA ALA A 135 -5.60 5.70 -16.49
C ALA A 135 -5.10 7.17 -16.49
N GLU A 136 -5.82 8.02 -17.19
CA GLU A 136 -5.82 9.47 -17.03
C GLU A 136 -6.58 9.76 -15.75
N GLN A 137 -5.85 10.16 -14.71
CA GLN A 137 -6.44 10.31 -13.39
C GLN A 137 -7.28 11.59 -13.36
N ALA A 138 -8.54 11.47 -12.93
CA ALA A 138 -9.35 12.63 -12.62
C ALA A 138 -8.75 13.40 -11.43
N GLU A 139 -8.94 14.71 -11.39
CA GLU A 139 -8.65 15.48 -10.18
C GLU A 139 -9.55 14.97 -9.04
N VAL A 140 -8.93 14.36 -8.03
CA VAL A 140 -9.65 13.79 -6.88
C VAL A 140 -9.63 14.73 -5.67
N ILE A 141 -8.76 15.73 -5.69
CA ILE A 141 -8.69 16.83 -4.73
C ILE A 141 -8.65 18.12 -5.54
N LYS A 142 -9.48 19.09 -5.19
CA LYS A 142 -9.47 20.43 -5.77
C LYS A 142 -8.77 21.41 -4.83
N ARG A 143 -8.20 22.47 -5.41
CA ARG A 143 -7.73 23.61 -4.60
C ARG A 143 -8.84 24.12 -3.70
N GLY A 144 -8.54 24.23 -2.41
CA GLY A 144 -9.46 24.69 -1.37
C GLY A 144 -10.15 23.56 -0.60
N ASP A 145 -10.11 22.32 -1.08
CA ASP A 145 -10.70 21.17 -0.39
C ASP A 145 -10.02 20.94 0.96
N VAL A 146 -10.81 20.59 1.97
CA VAL A 146 -10.30 20.10 3.26
C VAL A 146 -10.19 18.58 3.19
N VAL A 147 -8.99 18.06 3.37
CA VAL A 147 -8.68 16.64 3.24
C VAL A 147 -8.03 16.10 4.50
N SER A 148 -8.13 14.80 4.73
CA SER A 148 -7.40 14.14 5.81
C SER A 148 -6.01 13.75 5.31
N VAL A 149 -4.98 14.39 5.86
CA VAL A 149 -3.58 14.04 5.60
C VAL A 149 -3.14 13.03 6.64
N HIS A 150 -2.66 11.87 6.18
CA HIS A 150 -2.04 10.87 7.03
C HIS A 150 -0.52 11.08 7.01
N VAL A 151 0.04 11.47 8.15
CA VAL A 151 1.49 11.56 8.34
C VAL A 151 1.96 10.23 8.93
N ILE A 152 2.81 9.53 8.18
CA ILE A 152 3.37 8.23 8.54
C ILE A 152 4.83 8.43 8.94
N SER A 153 5.15 8.15 10.19
CA SER A 153 6.52 8.15 10.72
C SER A 153 6.80 6.79 11.37
N GLY A 154 7.56 5.94 10.69
CA GLY A 154 7.71 4.54 11.08
C GLY A 154 6.36 3.83 11.12
N THR A 155 5.97 3.33 12.30
CA THR A 155 4.69 2.65 12.54
C THR A 155 3.57 3.59 13.01
N ILE A 156 3.86 4.87 13.26
CA ILE A 156 2.89 5.84 13.78
C ILE A 156 2.19 6.54 12.61
N VAL A 157 0.84 6.51 12.63
CA VAL A 157 -0.01 7.24 11.67
C VAL A 157 -0.76 8.34 12.40
N MET A 158 -0.40 9.59 12.15
CA MET A 158 -1.14 10.76 12.60
C MET A 158 -2.07 11.24 11.49
N ARG A 159 -3.31 11.59 11.84
CA ARG A 159 -4.28 12.14 10.88
C ARG A 159 -4.53 13.60 11.23
N SER A 160 -4.30 14.48 10.27
CA SER A 160 -4.54 15.91 10.45
C SER A 160 -5.36 16.46 9.28
N PRO A 161 -6.42 17.25 9.54
CA PRO A 161 -7.14 17.93 8.48
C PRO A 161 -6.28 19.08 7.92
N ALA A 162 -6.18 19.15 6.58
CA ALA A 162 -5.45 20.21 5.89
C ALA A 162 -6.21 20.67 4.65
N ARG A 163 -6.04 21.93 4.28
CA ARG A 163 -6.58 22.53 3.07
C ARG A 163 -5.61 22.33 1.90
N ALA A 164 -6.12 21.84 0.78
CA ALA A 164 -5.34 21.71 -0.46
C ALA A 164 -5.09 23.09 -1.08
N LEU A 165 -3.84 23.41 -1.40
CA LEU A 165 -3.47 24.67 -2.07
C LEU A 165 -3.43 24.55 -3.60
N ALA A 166 -3.47 23.32 -4.11
CA ALA A 166 -3.58 23.00 -5.53
C ALA A 166 -4.61 21.87 -5.75
N SER A 167 -5.08 21.71 -6.99
CA SER A 167 -5.77 20.48 -7.39
C SER A 167 -4.76 19.35 -7.58
N GLY A 168 -5.15 18.11 -7.31
CA GLY A 168 -4.29 16.94 -7.48
C GLY A 168 -5.07 15.67 -7.82
N ARG A 169 -4.38 14.82 -8.57
CA ARG A 169 -4.79 13.48 -8.97
C ARG A 169 -4.13 12.44 -8.07
N VAL A 170 -4.62 11.20 -8.07
CA VAL A 170 -4.05 10.12 -7.25
C VAL A 170 -2.57 9.87 -7.58
N GLY A 171 -1.66 10.20 -6.68
CA GLY A 171 -0.22 10.05 -6.86
C GLY A 171 0.51 11.37 -7.10
N ASP A 172 -0.21 12.46 -7.38
CA ASP A 172 0.36 13.79 -7.41
C ASP A 172 0.82 14.19 -6.00
N THR A 173 1.96 14.84 -5.90
CA THR A 173 2.40 15.51 -4.68
C THR A 173 2.02 16.98 -4.78
N ILE A 174 1.07 17.41 -3.95
CA ILE A 174 0.56 18.77 -3.93
C ILE A 174 0.78 19.42 -2.56
N GLU A 175 0.72 20.75 -2.51
CA GLU A 175 0.91 21.53 -1.30
C GLU A 175 -0.38 21.63 -0.49
N PHE A 176 -0.27 21.48 0.83
CA PHE A 176 -1.35 21.58 1.80
C PHE A 176 -1.01 22.56 2.92
N GLU A 177 -2.04 23.17 3.48
CA GLU A 177 -1.99 24.04 4.66
C GLU A 177 -2.78 23.37 5.81
N PRO A 178 -2.17 23.06 6.97
CA PRO A 178 -2.87 22.43 8.09
C PRO A 178 -3.94 23.37 8.65
N LEU A 179 -5.09 22.82 9.06
CA LEU A 179 -6.13 23.64 9.70
C LEU A 179 -5.82 23.97 11.16
N GLN A 180 -4.93 23.20 11.79
CA GLN A 180 -4.45 23.41 13.15
C GLN A 180 -2.92 23.39 13.11
N GLY A 181 -2.30 24.55 13.27
CA GLY A 181 -0.87 24.77 13.15
C GLY A 181 -0.52 25.82 12.08
N GLU A 182 0.75 26.05 11.87
CA GLU A 182 1.28 27.00 10.89
C GLU A 182 2.19 26.30 9.89
N GLY A 183 2.37 26.90 8.71
CA GLY A 183 3.24 26.41 7.65
C GLY A 183 2.52 25.68 6.52
N ARG A 184 3.29 25.12 5.60
CA ARG A 184 2.81 24.38 4.42
C ARG A 184 3.66 23.15 4.23
N PHE A 185 3.06 22.10 3.69
CA PHE A 185 3.79 20.85 3.43
C PHE A 185 3.29 20.16 2.17
N MET A 186 4.17 19.34 1.59
CA MET A 186 3.87 18.54 0.41
C MET A 186 3.37 17.16 0.84
N ALA A 187 2.26 16.69 0.27
CA ALA A 187 1.76 15.34 0.50
C ALA A 187 1.31 14.69 -0.80
N GLN A 188 1.47 13.37 -0.89
CA GLN A 188 1.04 12.61 -2.05
C GLN A 188 -0.45 12.27 -1.92
N VAL A 189 -1.25 12.68 -2.89
CA VAL A 189 -2.66 12.33 -2.99
C VAL A 189 -2.79 10.81 -3.14
N LYS A 190 -3.64 10.16 -2.34
CA LYS A 190 -3.84 8.70 -2.42
C LYS A 190 -5.25 8.31 -2.81
N ALA A 191 -6.25 9.14 -2.47
CA ALA A 191 -7.65 8.91 -2.80
C ALA A 191 -8.42 10.25 -2.68
N PRO A 192 -9.68 10.32 -3.13
CA PRO A 192 -10.54 11.47 -2.84
C PRO A 192 -10.53 11.82 -1.36
N GLY A 193 -10.24 13.09 -1.03
CA GLY A 193 -10.18 13.57 0.35
C GLY A 193 -9.05 13.01 1.22
N ARG A 194 -8.06 12.31 0.64
CA ARG A 194 -6.96 11.69 1.38
C ARG A 194 -5.60 11.89 0.71
N ALA A 195 -4.64 12.38 1.49
CA ALA A 195 -3.24 12.48 1.10
C ALA A 195 -2.34 11.86 2.18
N VAL A 196 -1.11 11.51 1.81
CA VAL A 196 -0.14 10.85 2.68
C VAL A 196 1.20 11.56 2.61
N VAL A 197 1.79 11.79 3.78
CA VAL A 197 3.20 12.15 3.95
C VAL A 197 3.90 10.97 4.59
N VAL A 198 4.98 10.47 4.00
CA VAL A 198 5.84 9.46 4.64
C VAL A 198 7.13 10.15 5.03
N THR A 199 7.36 10.31 6.33
CA THR A 199 8.62 10.83 6.83
C THR A 199 9.56 9.64 7.05
N GLY A 200 10.41 9.37 6.08
CA GLY A 200 11.58 8.52 6.28
C GLY A 200 12.56 9.28 7.18
N ALA A 201 13.08 8.62 8.22
CA ALA A 201 14.08 9.17 9.12
C ALA A 201 15.23 9.82 8.32
N THR A 202 15.14 11.13 8.15
CA THR A 202 16.22 11.95 7.62
C THR A 202 16.80 12.67 8.83
N THR A 203 18.07 12.39 9.04
CA THR A 203 18.98 12.84 10.09
C THR A 203 18.58 14.17 10.73
N LEU A 204 18.37 14.16 12.05
CA LEU A 204 18.52 15.34 12.90
C LEU A 204 19.97 15.83 12.75
N THR A 205 20.24 16.67 11.76
CA THR A 205 21.43 17.50 11.78
C THR A 205 21.20 18.56 12.83
N GLY A 206 21.83 18.39 13.99
CA GLY A 206 21.80 19.34 15.09
C GLY A 206 22.27 20.71 14.62
N ALA A 207 21.44 21.72 14.86
CA ALA A 207 21.90 23.10 14.88
C ALA A 207 22.73 23.29 16.15
N ASN A 208 24.06 23.23 16.01
CA ASN A 208 24.98 23.94 16.89
C ASN A 208 25.47 25.17 16.13
N GLY A 209 25.19 26.34 16.69
CA GLY A 209 25.59 27.65 16.19
C GLY A 209 24.81 28.74 16.91
#